data_AF-A0A7S1QLD1-F1
#
_entry.id   AF-A0A7S1QLD1-F1
#
_cell.length_a   1.000
_cell.length_b   1.000
_cell.length_c   1.000
_cell.angle_alpha   90.00
_cell.angle_beta   90.00
_cell.angle_gamma   90.00
#
_symmetry.space_group_name_H-M   'P 1'
#
loop_
_entity.id
_entity.type
_entity.pdbx_description
1 polymer ?
#
loop_
_entity_poly.entity_id
_entity_poly.type
_entity_poly.pdbx_seq_one_letter_code
_entity_poly.pdbx_strand_id
1 'polypeptide(L)'
;RVLTCASEDELEVYVGAPGQVSEMAGSSGRGLAGLCGDRRTAVVDRLTQLIKACRGEFATTMEEDTKSLLEVEGSRRTAAAFRRERKRVIEDVLALLERERAEPR
;
A
#
# COMPACT_ATOMS: atom_id res chain seq x y z
N ARG A 1 17.61 29.05 -1.03
CA ARG A 1 16.96 28.92 -2.36
C ARG A 1 15.74 28.04 -2.16
N VAL A 2 14.56 28.62 -2.27
CA VAL A 2 13.26 27.95 -2.08
C VAL A 2 12.95 27.22 -3.37
N LEU A 3 12.67 25.91 -3.30
CA LEU A 3 12.16 25.14 -4.43
C LEU A 3 10.64 25.18 -4.35
N THR A 4 10.03 26.04 -5.14
CA THR A 4 8.60 26.04 -5.44
C THR A 4 8.34 25.01 -6.55
N CYS A 5 7.54 23.99 -6.28
CA CYS A 5 7.02 23.07 -7.29
C CYS A 5 6.00 23.80 -8.16
N ALA A 6 6.29 23.92 -9.47
CA ALA A 6 5.58 24.82 -10.39
C ALA A 6 4.95 24.10 -11.59
N SER A 7 4.59 22.82 -11.48
CA SER A 7 3.63 22.16 -12.40
C SER A 7 3.25 20.76 -11.91
N GLU A 8 2.04 20.32 -12.28
CA GLU A 8 1.48 18.98 -11.99
C GLU A 8 1.97 17.89 -12.97
N ASP A 9 2.92 18.21 -13.86
CA ASP A 9 3.32 17.36 -15.00
C ASP A 9 4.50 16.40 -14.72
N GLU A 10 4.98 16.26 -13.48
CA GLU A 10 6.06 15.32 -13.11
C GLU A 10 5.58 14.09 -12.32
N LEU A 11 4.43 13.53 -12.69
CA LEU A 11 3.96 12.23 -12.19
C LEU A 11 3.94 11.20 -13.31
N GLU A 12 5.09 10.94 -13.92
CA GLU A 12 5.29 9.73 -14.72
C GLU A 12 5.28 8.52 -13.78
N VAL A 13 4.12 7.85 -13.70
CA VAL A 13 3.98 6.58 -12.98
C VAL A 13 4.70 5.50 -13.77
N TYR A 14 5.93 5.20 -13.39
CA TYR A 14 6.67 4.03 -13.88
C TYR A 14 6.03 2.75 -13.31
N VAL A 15 5.10 2.14 -14.05
CA VAL A 15 4.63 0.78 -13.77
C VAL A 15 5.60 -0.20 -14.43
N GLY A 16 6.77 -0.38 -13.80
CA GLY A 16 7.72 -1.40 -14.19
C GLY A 16 7.19 -2.82 -13.94
N ALA A 17 7.73 -3.81 -14.65
CA ALA A 17 7.46 -5.22 -14.40
C ALA A 17 7.75 -5.58 -12.92
N PRO A 18 7.00 -6.51 -12.31
CA PRO A 18 7.17 -6.90 -10.91
C PRO A 18 8.60 -7.42 -10.70
N GLY A 19 9.46 -6.60 -10.08
CA GLY A 19 10.88 -6.87 -9.90
C GLY A 19 11.81 -5.70 -10.23
N GLN A 20 11.34 -4.68 -10.97
CA GLN A 20 12.09 -3.44 -11.21
C GLN A 20 11.50 -2.27 -10.42
N VAL A 21 11.69 -2.31 -9.10
CA VAL A 21 11.55 -1.10 -8.28
C VAL A 21 12.84 -0.30 -8.51
N SER A 22 12.73 0.80 -9.26
CA SER A 22 13.85 1.69 -9.58
C SER A 22 14.59 2.12 -8.31
N GLU A 23 15.92 2.00 -8.32
CA GLU A 23 16.87 2.37 -7.25
C GLU A 23 16.80 3.84 -6.80
N MET A 24 15.92 4.66 -7.37
CA MET A 24 15.74 6.05 -6.98
C MET A 24 14.87 6.25 -5.72
N ALA A 25 14.19 5.21 -5.21
CA ALA A 25 13.50 5.26 -3.93
C ALA A 25 14.46 4.99 -2.76
N GLY A 26 15.36 5.94 -2.50
CA GLY A 26 16.27 5.92 -1.36
C GLY A 26 17.67 5.45 -1.73
N SER A 27 18.51 6.38 -2.17
CA SER A 27 19.96 6.21 -2.39
C SER A 27 20.76 5.75 -1.16
N SER A 28 20.11 5.46 -0.03
CA SER A 28 20.71 4.97 1.21
C SER A 28 20.19 3.62 1.69
N GLY A 29 19.30 2.94 0.95
CA GLY A 29 18.72 1.65 1.39
C GLY A 29 17.92 1.72 2.70
N ARG A 30 17.68 2.93 3.23
CA ARG A 30 17.01 3.15 4.52
C ARG A 30 15.49 3.23 4.42
N GLY A 31 14.92 3.24 3.21
CA GLY A 31 13.47 3.36 3.00
C GLY A 31 12.85 4.54 3.75
N LEU A 32 11.70 4.32 4.41
CA LEU A 32 11.03 5.35 5.22
C LEU A 32 11.86 5.82 6.42
N ALA A 33 12.78 4.99 6.94
CA ALA A 33 13.66 5.38 8.03
C ALA A 33 14.72 6.42 7.62
N GLY A 34 14.88 6.67 6.32
CA GLY A 34 15.66 7.79 5.80
C GLY A 34 14.91 9.13 5.80
N LEU A 35 13.61 9.13 6.11
CA LEU A 35 12.77 10.32 6.17
C LEU A 35 12.58 10.75 7.63
N CYS A 36 12.65 12.06 7.88
CA CYS A 36 12.46 12.63 9.22
C CYS A 36 11.40 13.74 9.19
N GLY A 37 10.76 13.98 10.34
CA GLY A 37 9.81 15.08 10.53
C GLY A 37 8.63 15.05 9.55
N ASP A 38 8.21 16.23 9.09
CA ASP A 38 7.02 16.41 8.26
C ASP A 38 7.01 15.58 6.97
N ARG A 39 8.19 15.28 6.41
CA ARG A 39 8.29 14.45 5.19
C ARG A 39 7.91 13.00 5.47
N ARG A 40 8.32 12.45 6.62
CA ARG A 40 7.96 11.09 7.03
C ARG A 40 6.45 11.00 7.22
N THR A 41 5.86 11.95 7.94
CA THR A 41 4.41 12.05 8.16
C THR A 41 3.66 12.14 6.84
N ALA A 42 4.08 13.02 5.92
CA ALA A 42 3.43 13.18 4.62
C ALA A 42 3.47 11.89 3.78
N VAL A 43 4.59 11.16 3.80
CA VAL A 43 4.69 9.88 3.09
C VAL A 43 3.80 8.82 3.74
N VAL A 44 3.80 8.71 5.07
CA VAL A 44 2.93 7.77 5.80
C VAL A 44 1.45 8.08 5.51
N ASP A 45 1.04 9.35 5.51
CA ASP A 45 -0.33 9.75 5.19
C ASP A 45 -0.69 9.41 3.74
N ARG A 46 0.21 9.67 2.78
CA ARG A 46 -0.02 9.35 1.37
C ARG A 46 -0.12 7.84 1.15
N LEU A 47 0.76 7.05 1.77
CA LEU A 47 0.70 5.59 1.73
C LEU A 47 -0.60 5.08 2.36
N THR A 48 -1.00 5.64 3.50
CA THR A 48 -2.24 5.27 4.18
C THR A 48 -3.45 5.50 3.27
N GLN A 49 -3.52 6.66 2.60
CA GLN A 49 -4.60 6.96 1.66
C GLN A 49 -4.61 5.99 0.46
N LEU A 50 -3.44 5.70 -0.11
CA LEU A 50 -3.31 4.76 -1.22
C LEU A 50 -3.79 3.36 -0.84
N ILE A 51 -3.34 2.84 0.30
CA ILE A 51 -3.72 1.50 0.76
C ILE A 51 -5.21 1.44 1.14
N LYS A 52 -5.77 2.50 1.72
CA LYS A 52 -7.23 2.61 1.96
C LYS A 52 -8.02 2.60 0.66
N ALA A 53 -7.54 3.23 -0.40
CA ALA A 53 -8.16 3.16 -1.72
C ALA A 53 -8.16 1.72 -2.26
N CYS A 54 -7.02 1.02 -2.19
CA CYS A 54 -6.92 -0.38 -2.60
C CYS A 54 -7.85 -1.32 -1.80
N ARG A 55 -8.05 -1.06 -0.51
CA ARG A 55 -9.04 -1.78 0.30
C ARG A 55 -10.46 -1.60 -0.23
N GLY A 56 -10.80 -0.41 -0.72
CA GLY A 56 -12.11 -0.08 -1.28
C GLY A 56 -12.41 -0.73 -2.64
N GLU A 57 -11.40 -1.25 -3.34
CA GLU A 57 -11.58 -1.91 -4.66
C GLU A 57 -12.22 -3.30 -4.55
N PHE A 58 -12.24 -3.91 -3.37
CA PHE A 58 -12.82 -5.23 -3.19
C PHE A 58 -14.35 -5.16 -3.12
N ALA A 59 -15.01 -5.86 -4.04
CA ALA A 59 -16.47 -6.00 -4.05
C ALA A 59 -17.02 -6.87 -2.90
N THR A 60 -16.16 -7.63 -2.22
CA THR A 60 -16.54 -8.51 -1.10
C THR A 60 -15.78 -8.15 0.17
N THR A 61 -16.28 -8.57 1.32
CA THR A 61 -15.63 -8.46 2.64
C THR A 61 -14.71 -9.66 2.92
N MET A 62 -13.96 -9.62 4.02
CA MET A 62 -13.13 -10.74 4.47
C MET A 62 -13.98 -11.94 4.88
N GLU A 63 -15.10 -11.67 5.53
CA GLU A 63 -16.07 -12.64 6.01
C GLU A 63 -16.76 -13.36 4.84
N GLU A 64 -17.15 -12.62 3.80
CA GLU A 64 -17.75 -13.15 2.58
C GLU A 64 -16.80 -14.08 1.81
N ASP A 65 -15.53 -13.70 1.66
CA ASP A 65 -14.55 -14.58 1.02
C ASP A 65 -14.24 -15.79 1.91
N THR A 66 -14.24 -15.65 3.23
CA THR A 66 -14.05 -16.78 4.16
C THR A 66 -15.21 -17.79 4.06
N LYS A 67 -16.45 -17.31 3.95
CA LYS A 67 -17.62 -18.15 3.71
C LYS A 67 -17.52 -18.83 2.33
N SER A 68 -17.14 -18.08 1.30
CA SER A 68 -16.99 -18.59 -0.06
C SER A 68 -16.00 -19.76 -0.12
N LEU A 69 -14.92 -19.73 0.66
CA LEU A 69 -13.95 -20.83 0.72
C LEU A 69 -14.53 -22.17 1.14
N LEU A 70 -15.67 -22.19 1.85
CA LEU A 70 -16.36 -23.42 2.24
C LEU A 70 -17.35 -23.90 1.18
N GLU A 71 -17.84 -22.99 0.33
CA GLU A 71 -18.97 -23.23 -0.57
C GLU A 71 -18.55 -23.44 -2.03
N VAL A 72 -17.37 -22.94 -2.44
CA VAL A 72 -16.88 -23.06 -3.82
C VAL A 72 -15.65 -23.95 -3.95
N GLU A 73 -15.49 -24.53 -5.14
CA GLU A 73 -14.39 -25.42 -5.49
C GLU A 73 -13.58 -24.92 -6.69
N GLY A 74 -12.44 -25.55 -6.94
CA GLY A 74 -11.58 -25.29 -8.08
C GLY A 74 -11.10 -23.83 -8.18
N SER A 75 -11.17 -23.27 -9.39
CA SER A 75 -10.68 -21.90 -9.69
C SER A 75 -11.38 -20.82 -8.87
N ARG A 76 -12.67 -21.00 -8.55
CA ARG A 76 -13.42 -20.04 -7.73
C ARG A 76 -12.91 -20.01 -6.29
N ARG A 77 -12.56 -21.16 -5.73
CA ARG A 77 -11.95 -21.27 -4.39
C ARG A 77 -10.59 -20.57 -4.36
N THR A 78 -9.76 -20.78 -5.38
CA THR A 78 -8.46 -20.11 -5.49
C THR A 78 -8.61 -18.59 -5.57
N ALA A 79 -9.59 -18.09 -6.34
CA ALA A 79 -9.87 -16.66 -6.43
C ALA A 79 -10.34 -16.07 -5.09
N ALA A 80 -11.21 -16.77 -4.36
CA ALA A 80 -11.64 -16.35 -3.01
C ALA A 80 -10.47 -16.35 -2.01
N ALA A 81 -9.61 -17.37 -2.06
CA ALA A 81 -8.41 -17.45 -1.22
C ALA A 81 -7.46 -16.28 -1.48
N PHE A 82 -7.20 -15.97 -2.76
CA PHE A 82 -6.33 -14.89 -3.15
C PHE A 82 -6.85 -13.52 -2.72
N ARG A 83 -8.16 -13.25 -2.93
CA ARG A 83 -8.76 -11.99 -2.48
C ARG A 83 -8.72 -11.83 -0.97
N ARG A 84 -9.05 -12.89 -0.22
CA ARG A 84 -8.96 -12.91 1.25
C ARG A 84 -7.54 -12.61 1.73
N GLU A 85 -6.55 -13.25 1.13
CA GLU A 85 -5.15 -13.04 1.50
C GLU A 85 -4.68 -11.61 1.18
N ARG A 86 -5.07 -11.09 0.01
CA ARG A 86 -4.73 -9.71 -0.38
C ARG A 86 -5.36 -8.68 0.58
N LYS A 87 -6.61 -8.88 1.00
CA LYS A 87 -7.26 -8.05 2.03
C LYS A 87 -6.53 -8.14 3.38
N ARG A 88 -6.15 -9.34 3.81
CA ARG A 88 -5.37 -9.55 5.04
C ARG A 88 -4.07 -8.74 5.03
N VAL A 89 -3.29 -8.85 3.96
CA VAL A 89 -2.04 -8.08 3.80
C VAL A 89 -2.30 -6.58 3.81
N ILE A 90 -3.37 -6.11 3.18
CA ILE A 90 -3.76 -4.69 3.19
C ILE A 90 -4.08 -4.21 4.61
N GLU A 91 -4.85 -4.97 5.40
CA GLU A 91 -5.13 -4.63 6.80
C GLU A 91 -3.86 -4.64 7.66
N ASP A 92 -2.97 -5.63 7.47
CA ASP A 92 -1.69 -5.71 8.17
C ASP A 92 -0.82 -4.47 7.88
N VAL A 93 -0.76 -4.04 6.61
CA VAL A 93 -0.02 -2.83 6.20
C VAL A 93 -0.65 -1.56 6.78
N LEU A 94 -1.98 -1.44 6.79
CA LEU A 94 -2.65 -0.29 7.40
C LEU A 94 -2.35 -0.21 8.89
N ALA A 95 -2.39 -1.33 9.60
CA ALA A 95 -2.05 -1.38 11.02
C ALA A 95 -0.59 -0.93 11.29
N LEU A 96 0.35 -1.30 10.40
CA LEU A 96 1.74 -0.84 10.50
C LEU A 96 1.87 0.68 10.30
N LEU A 97 1.17 1.24 9.30
CA LEU A 97 1.17 2.68 9.04
C LEU A 97 0.50 3.47 10.16
N GLU A 98 -0.58 2.95 10.74
CA GLU A 98 -1.26 3.58 11.88
C GLU A 98 -0.40 3.60 13.14
N ARG A 99 0.33 2.50 13.42
CA ARG A 99 1.33 2.47 14.51
C ARG A 99 2.43 3.49 14.30
N GLU A 100 2.97 3.54 13.08
CA GLU A 100 4.01 4.50 12.70
C GLU A 100 3.55 5.95 12.84
N ARG A 101 2.26 6.22 12.59
CA ARG A 101 1.66 7.53 12.78
C ARG A 101 1.43 7.87 14.26
N ALA A 102 1.07 6.90 15.09
CA ALA A 102 0.84 7.08 16.52
C ALA A 102 2.15 7.28 17.30
N GLU A 103 3.24 6.64 16.86
CA GLU A 103 4.56 6.69 17.49
C GLU A 103 5.63 7.13 16.48
N PRO A 104 5.61 8.39 16.02
CA PRO A 104 6.57 8.89 15.05
C PRO A 104 7.99 8.90 15.65
N ARG A 105 8.90 8.17 15.02
CA ARG A 105 10.32 8.06 15.43
C ARG A 105 11.21 9.10 14.80
#